data_AF-A0AA40M3B9-F1
#
_entry.id   AF-A0AA40M3B9-F1
#
_cell.length_a   1.000
_cell.length_b   1.000
_cell.length_c   1.000
_cell.angle_alpha   90.00
_cell.angle_beta   90.00
_cell.angle_gamma   90.00
#
_symmetry.space_group_name_H-M   'P 1'
#
loop_
_entity.id
_entity.type
_entity.pdbx_description
1 polymer ?
#
loop_
_entity_poly.entity_id
_entity_poly.type
_entity_poly.pdbx_seq_one_letter_code
_entity_poly.pdbx_strand_id
1 'polypeptide(L)'
;MYCVIQEIETKKTNPYGAYKELEVYTTDWIVNNQPNKYLFRYTGERFKRPIKKAYKISIHKSYREDGRVKKKQWSICTMGYYELIEWSLYDFIMESKLQNQLKEMDISEDEFYKLVYKKLEPLIERVTKEFQQTEEYKISQEHKKIIDKYNRTKEDFESKYGQDTYDYCYDVFGNLRNEEMLNNIKLQYENRKEYERSYYENYESNYNYDSFSSYQGIKQSNYTDDEKAYLKIIYKAAAMKLHPDIKKDNGEGMKFLNRLKDEWGL
;
A
#
# COMPACT_ATOMS: atom_id res chain seq x y z
N MET A 1 0.52 16.77 37.96
CA MET A 1 0.21 15.37 37.56
C MET A 1 1.45 14.78 36.94
N TYR A 2 1.70 13.47 37.03
CA TYR A 2 2.89 12.86 36.45
C TYR A 2 2.62 11.42 35.99
N CYS A 3 3.29 11.04 34.89
CA CYS A 3 3.32 9.66 34.41
C CYS A 3 4.20 8.79 35.33
N VAL A 4 3.76 7.56 35.57
CA VAL A 4 4.53 6.50 36.20
C VAL A 4 4.51 5.28 35.29
N ILE A 5 5.70 4.77 35.03
CA ILE A 5 5.90 3.50 34.32
C ILE A 5 6.53 2.55 35.31
N GLN A 6 5.82 1.48 35.62
CA GLN A 6 6.29 0.43 36.52
C GLN A 6 6.66 -0.80 35.70
N GLU A 7 7.91 -1.23 35.80
CA GLU A 7 8.35 -2.52 35.27
C GLU A 7 7.75 -3.65 36.13
N ILE A 8 7.14 -4.61 35.47
CA ILE A 8 6.54 -5.81 36.06
C ILE A 8 6.99 -7.04 35.27
N GLU A 9 6.99 -8.21 35.92
CA GLU A 9 7.33 -9.48 35.28
C GLU A 9 6.06 -10.18 34.74
N THR A 10 6.13 -10.71 33.52
CA THR A 10 5.08 -11.50 32.91
C THR A 10 5.28 -13.00 33.18
N LYS A 11 4.18 -13.74 33.37
CA LYS A 11 4.26 -15.19 33.59
C LYS A 11 4.76 -15.97 32.37
N LYS A 12 4.39 -15.49 31.17
CA LYS A 12 4.69 -16.13 29.88
C LYS A 12 5.58 -15.20 29.04
N THR A 13 6.45 -15.81 28.25
CA THR A 13 7.21 -15.15 27.18
C THR A 13 6.29 -14.85 26.00
N ASN A 14 6.64 -13.84 25.20
CA ASN A 14 5.96 -13.58 23.93
C ASN A 14 6.28 -14.73 22.95
N PRO A 15 5.29 -15.48 22.42
CA PRO A 15 5.54 -16.61 21.51
C PRO A 15 5.73 -16.16 20.05
N TYR A 16 5.46 -14.89 19.73
CA TYR A 16 5.38 -14.35 18.38
C TYR A 16 6.68 -13.64 17.95
N GLY A 17 7.82 -14.32 18.13
CA GLY A 17 9.05 -13.87 17.45
C GLY A 17 8.92 -13.91 15.93
N ALA A 18 9.79 -13.19 15.23
CA ALA A 18 9.90 -13.28 13.78
C ALA A 18 10.25 -14.72 13.36
N TYR A 19 9.85 -15.09 12.14
CA TYR A 19 10.28 -16.35 11.55
C TYR A 19 11.75 -16.28 11.15
N LYS A 20 12.47 -17.39 11.33
CA LYS A 20 13.88 -17.50 10.98
C LYS A 20 14.12 -17.56 9.47
N GLU A 21 13.12 -17.99 8.71
CA GLU A 21 13.28 -18.27 7.29
C GLU A 21 12.17 -17.64 6.44
N LEU A 22 12.52 -17.39 5.18
CA LEU A 22 11.64 -16.98 4.11
C LEU A 22 11.82 -18.01 2.98
N GLU A 23 10.75 -18.71 2.61
CA GLU A 23 10.80 -19.80 1.64
C GLU A 23 9.89 -19.50 0.45
N VAL A 24 10.34 -19.87 -0.75
CA VAL A 24 9.52 -19.90 -1.96
C VAL A 24 8.67 -21.15 -1.98
N TYR A 25 7.40 -21.02 -2.26
CA TYR A 25 6.51 -22.16 -2.51
C TYR A 25 5.74 -21.97 -3.81
N THR A 26 5.38 -23.11 -4.41
CA THR A 26 4.64 -23.16 -5.66
C THR A 26 3.17 -23.42 -5.35
N THR A 27 2.25 -22.73 -6.02
CA THR A 27 0.82 -23.03 -5.88
C THR A 27 0.46 -24.31 -6.63
N ASP A 28 -0.23 -25.25 -5.98
CA ASP A 28 -0.63 -26.53 -6.59
C ASP A 28 -2.02 -26.51 -7.25
N TRP A 29 -2.74 -25.37 -7.19
CA TRP A 29 -4.12 -25.27 -7.68
C TRP A 29 -4.19 -24.84 -9.14
N ILE A 30 -4.44 -25.80 -10.03
CA ILE A 30 -4.79 -25.52 -11.43
C ILE A 30 -6.27 -25.14 -11.49
N VAL A 31 -6.57 -23.85 -11.49
CA VAL A 31 -7.89 -23.34 -11.89
C VAL A 31 -7.74 -22.77 -13.30
N ASN A 32 -8.55 -23.24 -14.25
CA ASN A 32 -8.58 -22.76 -15.64
C ASN A 32 -7.25 -22.88 -16.41
N ASN A 33 -6.50 -23.98 -16.26
CA ASN A 33 -5.19 -24.20 -16.92
C ASN A 33 -4.13 -23.11 -16.64
N GLN A 34 -4.29 -22.33 -15.57
CA GLN A 34 -3.28 -21.34 -15.23
C GLN A 34 -2.01 -22.02 -14.68
N PRO A 35 -0.81 -21.55 -15.08
CA PRO A 35 0.44 -22.10 -14.59
C PRO A 35 0.61 -21.81 -13.10
N ASN A 36 1.50 -22.56 -12.46
CA ASN A 36 1.78 -22.37 -11.04
C ASN A 36 2.45 -21.00 -10.79
N LYS A 37 2.10 -20.35 -9.67
CA LYS A 37 2.79 -19.16 -9.17
C LYS A 37 3.87 -19.52 -8.17
N TYR A 38 4.93 -18.73 -8.14
CA TYR A 38 6.05 -18.84 -7.20
C TYR A 38 5.91 -17.78 -6.11
N LEU A 39 5.12 -18.11 -5.10
CA LEU A 39 4.84 -17.25 -3.96
C LEU A 39 5.86 -17.49 -2.85
N PHE A 40 5.73 -16.78 -1.74
CA PHE A 40 6.60 -16.95 -0.58
C PHE A 40 5.82 -17.02 0.71
N ARG A 41 6.42 -17.68 1.69
CA ARG A 41 5.89 -17.79 3.05
C ARG A 41 7.02 -17.68 4.05
N TYR A 42 6.68 -17.19 5.23
CA TYR A 42 7.59 -17.28 6.37
C TYR A 42 7.57 -18.69 6.95
N THR A 43 8.74 -19.26 7.20
CA THR A 43 8.93 -20.66 7.60
C THR A 43 9.99 -20.79 8.69
N GLY A 44 10.32 -22.03 9.03
CA GLY A 44 11.17 -22.37 10.15
C GLY A 44 10.49 -22.09 11.49
N GLU A 45 11.27 -22.26 12.56
CA GLU A 45 10.84 -21.85 13.89
C GLU A 45 10.85 -20.33 14.03
N ARG A 46 10.07 -19.81 14.97
CA ARG A 46 10.17 -18.41 15.39
C ARG A 46 11.34 -18.20 16.34
N PHE A 47 11.89 -16.99 16.36
CA PHE A 47 12.84 -16.58 17.39
C PHE A 47 12.21 -16.65 18.78
N LYS A 48 12.96 -17.21 19.74
CA LYS A 48 12.55 -17.24 21.14
C LYS A 48 12.74 -15.85 21.73
N ARG A 49 11.72 -15.36 22.43
CA ARG A 49 11.70 -14.06 23.09
C ARG A 49 11.72 -14.22 24.62
N PRO A 50 12.90 -14.41 25.25
CA PRO A 50 13.01 -14.81 26.66
C PRO A 50 12.65 -13.71 27.65
N ILE A 51 12.72 -12.44 27.25
CA ILE A 51 12.44 -11.29 28.13
C ILE A 51 10.97 -11.30 28.57
N LYS A 52 10.75 -11.40 29.87
CA LYS A 52 9.43 -11.43 30.53
C LYS A 52 9.09 -10.11 31.21
N LYS A 53 9.45 -8.99 30.58
CA LYS A 53 9.19 -7.66 31.14
C LYS A 53 7.93 -7.07 30.50
N ALA A 54 7.15 -6.37 31.31
CA ALA A 54 6.09 -5.49 30.85
C ALA A 54 6.10 -4.20 31.67
N TYR A 55 5.45 -3.18 31.15
CA TYR A 55 5.49 -1.82 31.65
C TYR A 55 4.08 -1.33 31.87
N LYS A 56 3.67 -1.24 33.12
CA LYS A 56 2.37 -0.70 33.51
C LYS A 56 2.45 0.83 33.51
N ILE A 57 1.67 1.45 32.65
CA ILE A 57 1.63 2.91 32.49
C ILE A 57 0.42 3.44 33.26
N SER A 58 0.68 4.37 34.17
CA SER A 58 -0.34 5.05 34.95
C SER A 58 -0.07 6.54 35.09
N ILE A 59 -1.14 7.32 35.25
CA ILE A 59 -1.05 8.73 35.57
C ILE A 59 -1.42 8.95 37.02
N HIS A 60 -0.60 9.71 37.76
CA HIS A 60 -0.82 10.01 39.17
C HIS A 60 -1.02 11.51 39.40
N LYS A 61 -1.98 11.85 40.27
CA LYS A 61 -2.21 13.20 40.80
C LYS A 61 -2.21 13.14 42.32
N SER A 62 -1.22 13.79 42.94
CA SER A 62 -1.20 14.03 44.38
C SER A 62 -1.90 15.35 44.68
N TYR A 63 -2.72 15.39 45.72
CA TYR A 63 -3.46 16.57 46.17
C TYR A 63 -3.59 16.57 47.68
N ARG A 64 -4.02 17.69 48.28
CA ARG A 64 -4.30 17.78 49.72
C ARG A 64 -5.79 17.94 49.95
N GLU A 65 -6.29 17.24 50.95
CA GLU A 65 -7.67 17.33 51.43
C GLU A 65 -7.60 17.25 52.96
N ASP A 66 -8.16 18.25 53.65
CA ASP A 66 -8.08 18.41 55.11
C ASP A 66 -6.66 18.31 55.68
N GLY A 67 -5.70 18.92 54.98
CA GLY A 67 -4.28 18.92 55.37
C GLY A 67 -3.55 17.58 55.14
N ARG A 68 -4.23 16.52 54.72
CA ARG A 68 -3.64 15.21 54.42
C ARG A 68 -3.34 15.06 52.94
N VAL A 69 -2.18 14.48 52.61
CA VAL A 69 -1.82 14.18 51.21
C VAL A 69 -2.61 12.95 50.76
N LYS A 70 -3.40 13.11 49.69
CA LYS A 70 -4.10 12.04 48.99
C LYS A 70 -3.53 11.86 47.58
N LYS A 71 -3.76 10.69 46.98
CA LYS A 71 -3.27 10.32 45.65
C LYS A 71 -4.38 9.68 44.84
N LYS A 72 -4.64 10.25 43.66
CA LYS A 72 -5.49 9.66 42.62
C LYS A 72 -4.61 9.03 41.54
N GLN A 73 -5.04 7.87 41.02
CA GLN A 73 -4.28 7.10 40.04
C GLN A 73 -5.20 6.62 38.93
N TRP A 74 -4.77 6.78 37.68
CA TRP A 74 -5.45 6.27 36.49
C TRP A 74 -4.55 5.24 35.81
N SER A 75 -5.02 4.00 35.74
CA SER A 75 -4.34 2.97 34.95
C SER A 75 -4.67 3.18 33.48
N ILE A 76 -3.63 3.38 32.67
CA ILE A 76 -3.77 3.61 31.23
C ILE A 76 -3.76 2.26 30.52
N CYS A 77 -2.59 1.64 30.41
CA CYS A 77 -2.39 0.35 29.76
C CYS A 77 -1.18 -0.38 30.38
N THR A 78 -0.88 -1.56 29.85
CA THR A 78 0.34 -2.30 30.15
C THR A 78 0.89 -2.82 28.83
N MET A 79 2.16 -2.54 28.55
CA MET A 79 2.84 -2.95 27.32
C MET A 79 3.99 -3.88 27.66
N GLY A 80 4.04 -5.04 27.01
CA GLY A 80 5.16 -5.97 27.06
C GLY A 80 6.43 -5.37 26.44
N TYR A 81 7.58 -5.95 26.77
CA TYR A 81 8.88 -5.51 26.25
C TYR A 81 8.90 -5.40 24.72
N TYR A 82 8.46 -6.44 24.02
CA TYR A 82 8.44 -6.44 22.54
C TYR A 82 7.29 -5.61 21.97
N GLU A 83 6.22 -5.41 22.74
CA GLU A 83 5.08 -4.61 22.27
C GLU A 83 5.45 -3.12 22.14
N LEU A 84 6.39 -2.63 22.95
CA LEU A 84 6.90 -1.25 22.88
C LEU A 84 7.54 -0.89 21.52
N ILE A 85 8.00 -1.88 20.77
CA ILE A 85 8.69 -1.67 19.47
C ILE A 85 7.85 -2.15 18.28
N GLU A 86 6.78 -2.90 18.54
CA GLU A 86 5.88 -3.43 17.52
C GLU A 86 4.61 -2.59 17.37
N TRP A 87 4.20 -1.92 18.43
CA TRP A 87 2.92 -1.22 18.51
C TRP A 87 3.07 0.16 19.12
N SER A 88 2.15 1.05 18.76
CA SER A 88 2.06 2.36 19.37
C SER A 88 1.28 2.29 20.68
N LEU A 89 1.41 3.34 21.51
CA LEU A 89 0.58 3.50 22.71
C LEU A 89 -0.93 3.51 22.36
N TYR A 90 -1.28 4.06 21.20
CA TYR A 90 -2.66 4.18 20.73
C TYR A 90 -3.33 2.81 20.55
N ASP A 91 -2.60 1.81 20.06
CA ASP A 91 -3.10 0.45 19.86
C ASP A 91 -3.49 -0.26 21.18
N PHE A 92 -2.99 0.25 22.31
CA PHE A 92 -3.20 -0.32 23.65
C PHE A 92 -4.28 0.39 24.47
N ILE A 93 -4.83 1.49 23.95
CA ILE A 93 -5.79 2.33 24.66
C ILE A 93 -7.13 2.28 23.94
N MET A 94 -8.18 1.94 24.70
CA MET A 94 -9.55 2.08 24.19
C MET A 94 -9.95 3.55 24.24
N GLU A 95 -10.23 4.13 23.06
CA GLU A 95 -10.56 5.55 22.88
C GLU A 95 -11.63 6.05 23.88
N SER A 96 -12.74 5.33 24.01
CA SER A 96 -13.82 5.71 24.93
C SER A 96 -13.39 5.73 26.40
N LYS A 97 -12.47 4.84 26.80
CA LYS A 97 -11.89 4.83 28.16
C LYS A 97 -10.94 6.00 28.35
N LEU A 98 -10.12 6.31 27.34
CA LEU A 98 -9.22 7.46 27.37
C LEU A 98 -10.01 8.75 27.57
N GLN A 99 -11.01 9.00 26.73
CA GLN A 99 -11.82 10.22 26.79
C GLN A 99 -12.50 10.41 28.16
N ASN A 100 -12.98 9.33 28.78
CA ASN A 100 -13.53 9.38 30.14
C ASN A 100 -12.46 9.74 31.19
N GLN A 101 -11.27 9.15 31.09
CA GLN A 101 -10.17 9.46 32.00
C GLN A 101 -9.63 10.89 31.80
N LEU A 102 -9.56 11.39 30.56
CA LEU A 102 -9.16 12.77 30.25
C LEU A 102 -10.12 13.78 30.89
N LYS A 103 -11.43 13.56 30.76
CA LYS A 103 -12.46 14.37 31.44
C LYS A 103 -12.31 14.37 32.96
N GLU A 104 -12.02 13.21 33.56
CA GLU A 104 -11.82 13.10 35.00
C GLU A 104 -10.50 13.74 35.48
N MET A 105 -9.47 13.70 34.63
CA MET A 105 -8.17 14.32 34.88
C MET A 105 -8.19 15.83 34.68
N ASP A 106 -9.14 16.33 33.89
CA ASP A 106 -9.27 17.72 33.43
C ASP A 106 -8.02 18.16 32.64
N ILE A 107 -7.66 17.36 31.62
CA ILE A 107 -6.54 17.62 30.71
C ILE A 107 -6.94 17.31 29.27
N SER A 108 -6.24 17.91 28.31
CA SER A 108 -6.40 17.57 26.89
C SER A 108 -5.68 16.27 26.52
N GLU A 109 -6.05 15.71 25.37
CA GLU A 109 -5.38 14.53 24.80
C GLU A 109 -3.90 14.82 24.46
N ASP A 110 -3.62 16.01 23.92
CA ASP A 110 -2.24 16.46 23.64
C ASP A 110 -1.40 16.54 24.92
N GLU A 111 -1.97 17.07 26.01
CA GLU A 111 -1.30 17.14 27.31
C GLU A 111 -1.05 15.75 27.87
N PHE A 112 -2.01 14.84 27.71
CA PHE A 112 -1.86 13.44 28.08
C PHE A 112 -0.70 12.76 27.34
N TYR A 113 -0.65 12.85 26.01
CA TYR A 113 0.43 12.22 25.24
C TYR A 113 1.78 12.85 25.57
N LYS A 114 1.87 14.18 25.68
CA LYS A 114 3.10 14.85 26.14
C LYS A 114 3.57 14.33 27.51
N LEU A 115 2.64 14.13 28.44
CA LEU A 115 2.94 13.63 29.79
C LEU A 115 3.44 12.19 29.77
N VAL A 116 2.84 11.32 28.95
CA VAL A 116 3.21 9.90 28.83
C VAL A 116 4.53 9.74 28.08
N TYR A 117 4.66 10.31 26.88
CA TYR A 117 5.84 10.17 26.02
C TYR A 117 7.10 10.77 26.64
N LYS A 118 6.98 11.79 27.50
CA LYS A 118 8.11 12.30 28.29
C LYS A 118 8.84 11.20 29.09
N LYS A 119 8.14 10.12 29.49
CA LYS A 119 8.74 8.95 30.16
C LYS A 119 8.82 7.71 29.29
N LEU A 120 7.89 7.55 28.35
CA LEU A 120 7.81 6.37 27.51
C LEU A 120 8.88 6.40 26.41
N GLU A 121 9.22 7.56 25.85
CA GLU A 121 10.18 7.68 24.74
C GLU A 121 11.58 7.13 25.10
N PRO A 122 12.22 7.53 26.23
CA PRO A 122 13.53 6.99 26.57
C PRO A 122 13.52 5.49 26.82
N LEU A 123 12.37 4.95 27.24
CA LEU A 123 12.18 3.51 27.42
C LEU A 123 12.10 2.79 26.07
N ILE A 124 11.29 3.32 25.13
CA ILE A 124 11.18 2.81 23.76
C ILE A 124 12.56 2.84 23.08
N GLU A 125 13.30 3.95 23.17
CA GLU A 125 14.63 4.06 22.59
C GLU A 125 15.60 3.01 23.11
N ARG A 126 15.59 2.79 24.43
CA ARG A 126 16.44 1.77 25.07
C ARG A 126 16.09 0.36 24.57
N VAL A 127 14.81 -0.01 24.64
CA VAL A 127 14.30 -1.30 24.19
C VAL A 127 14.58 -1.53 22.70
N THR A 128 14.43 -0.48 21.89
CA THR A 128 14.75 -0.50 20.45
C THR A 128 16.22 -0.80 20.22
N LYS A 129 17.13 -0.09 20.91
CA LYS A 129 18.59 -0.33 20.79
C LYS A 129 18.98 -1.74 21.22
N GLU A 130 18.41 -2.23 22.31
CA GLU A 130 18.61 -3.61 22.78
C GLU A 130 18.10 -4.62 21.73
N PHE A 131 16.91 -4.42 21.17
CA PHE A 131 16.34 -5.31 20.16
C PHE A 131 17.13 -5.28 18.83
N GLN A 132 17.63 -4.13 18.42
CA GLN A 132 18.43 -3.98 17.18
C GLN A 132 19.73 -4.80 17.19
N GLN A 133 20.24 -5.15 18.37
CA GLN A 133 21.42 -6.01 18.51
C GLN A 133 21.11 -7.50 18.38
N THR A 134 19.82 -7.88 18.38
CA THR A 134 19.40 -9.28 18.33
C THR A 134 19.48 -9.84 16.92
N GLU A 135 19.63 -11.16 16.85
CA GLU A 135 19.58 -11.88 15.58
C GLU A 135 18.19 -11.84 14.94
N GLU A 136 17.14 -11.82 15.77
CA GLU A 136 15.76 -11.66 15.33
C GLU A 136 15.59 -10.37 14.50
N TYR A 137 16.14 -9.25 14.97
CA TYR A 137 16.06 -7.99 14.27
C TYR A 137 16.81 -8.05 12.92
N LYS A 138 18.04 -8.56 12.90
CA LYS A 138 18.85 -8.64 11.67
C LYS A 138 18.13 -9.44 10.58
N ILE A 139 17.67 -10.65 10.92
CA ILE A 139 16.95 -11.52 9.98
C ILE A 139 15.64 -10.86 9.53
N SER A 140 14.91 -10.21 10.44
CA SER A 140 13.69 -9.47 10.06
C SER A 140 13.98 -8.33 9.07
N GLN A 141 15.10 -7.61 9.23
CA GLN A 141 15.51 -6.58 8.27
C GLN A 141 15.96 -7.17 6.93
N GLU A 142 16.61 -8.33 6.92
CA GLU A 142 16.97 -9.03 5.68
C GLU A 142 15.74 -9.48 4.90
N HIS A 143 14.78 -10.15 5.58
CA HIS A 143 13.51 -10.52 4.98
C HIS A 143 12.77 -9.31 4.42
N LYS A 144 12.71 -8.21 5.19
CA LYS A 144 12.09 -6.96 4.74
C LYS A 144 12.74 -6.42 3.47
N LYS A 145 14.07 -6.38 3.40
CA LYS A 145 14.80 -5.92 2.20
C LYS A 145 14.47 -6.77 0.97
N ILE A 146 14.36 -8.09 1.14
CA ILE A 146 14.01 -9.01 0.06
C ILE A 146 12.59 -8.73 -0.43
N ILE A 147 11.63 -8.63 0.49
CA ILE A 147 10.21 -8.37 0.16
C ILE A 147 10.02 -6.98 -0.47
N ASP A 148 10.69 -5.95 0.04
CA ASP A 148 10.63 -4.59 -0.52
C ASP A 148 11.18 -4.57 -1.95
N LYS A 149 12.29 -5.26 -2.22
CA LYS A 149 12.85 -5.40 -3.57
C LYS A 149 11.90 -6.17 -4.49
N TYR A 150 11.34 -7.27 -4.01
CA TYR A 150 10.35 -8.06 -4.73
C TYR A 150 9.14 -7.21 -5.13
N ASN A 151 8.53 -6.48 -4.18
CA ASN A 151 7.35 -5.66 -4.44
C ASN A 151 7.62 -4.59 -5.51
N ARG A 152 8.77 -3.89 -5.43
CA ARG A 152 9.16 -2.90 -6.44
C ARG A 152 9.37 -3.52 -7.82
N THR A 153 10.10 -4.64 -7.87
CA THR A 153 10.41 -5.33 -9.13
C THR A 153 9.13 -5.87 -9.78
N LYS A 154 8.22 -6.41 -8.95
CA LYS A 154 6.90 -6.86 -9.36
C LYS A 154 6.07 -5.71 -9.92
N GLU A 155 6.00 -4.59 -9.22
CA GLU A 155 5.27 -3.39 -9.66
C GLU A 155 5.81 -2.87 -11.01
N ASP A 156 7.13 -2.77 -11.16
CA ASP A 156 7.78 -2.34 -12.40
C ASP A 156 7.49 -3.30 -13.57
N PHE A 157 7.56 -4.61 -13.32
CA PHE A 157 7.28 -5.64 -14.31
C PHE A 157 5.80 -5.61 -14.74
N GLU A 158 4.89 -5.58 -13.78
CA GLU A 158 3.45 -5.63 -14.02
C GLU A 158 2.91 -4.35 -14.64
N SER A 159 3.51 -3.19 -14.34
CA SER A 159 3.22 -1.92 -15.03
C SER A 159 3.52 -2.00 -16.52
N LYS A 160 4.52 -2.80 -16.93
CA LYS A 160 4.88 -2.99 -18.33
C LYS A 160 4.09 -4.11 -18.99
N TYR A 161 3.99 -5.26 -18.34
CA TYR A 161 3.55 -6.50 -18.96
C TYR A 161 2.10 -6.88 -18.63
N GLY A 162 1.50 -6.25 -17.62
CA GLY A 162 0.14 -6.49 -17.15
C GLY A 162 0.12 -6.95 -15.70
N GLN A 163 -0.99 -6.66 -15.01
CA GLN A 163 -1.20 -7.00 -13.61
C GLN A 163 -1.13 -8.52 -13.37
N ASP A 164 -0.61 -8.91 -12.20
CA ASP A 164 -0.57 -10.29 -11.72
C ASP A 164 0.22 -11.26 -12.63
N THR A 165 1.26 -10.76 -13.31
CA THR A 165 2.07 -11.56 -14.25
C THR A 165 3.42 -11.98 -13.70
N TYR A 166 3.97 -11.24 -12.72
CA TYR A 166 5.34 -11.44 -12.25
C TYR A 166 5.56 -12.81 -11.59
N ASP A 167 4.64 -13.20 -10.70
CA ASP A 167 4.77 -14.41 -9.87
C ASP A 167 4.64 -15.71 -10.67
N TYR A 168 4.19 -15.65 -11.92
CA TYR A 168 4.23 -16.82 -12.81
C TYR A 168 5.62 -17.05 -13.40
N CYS A 169 6.50 -16.05 -13.38
CA CYS A 169 7.83 -16.11 -13.98
C CYS A 169 8.92 -16.16 -12.92
N TYR A 170 8.85 -15.29 -11.91
CA TYR A 170 9.90 -15.07 -10.93
C TYR A 170 9.42 -15.39 -9.52
N ASP A 171 10.37 -15.69 -8.64
CA ASP A 171 10.11 -15.83 -7.19
C ASP A 171 10.42 -14.54 -6.40
N VAL A 172 10.20 -14.59 -5.08
CA VAL A 172 10.45 -13.48 -4.15
C VAL A 172 11.93 -13.03 -4.10
N PHE A 173 12.86 -13.89 -4.50
CA PHE A 173 14.29 -13.54 -4.56
C PHE A 173 14.68 -12.96 -5.93
N GLY A 174 13.77 -12.96 -6.89
CA GLY A 174 13.97 -12.50 -8.26
C GLY A 174 14.58 -13.55 -9.19
N ASN A 175 14.57 -14.83 -8.80
CA ASN A 175 15.06 -15.90 -9.68
C ASN A 175 14.00 -16.22 -10.72
N LEU A 176 14.40 -16.34 -11.99
CA LEU A 176 13.53 -16.83 -13.06
C LEU A 176 13.25 -18.32 -12.83
N ARG A 177 11.97 -18.66 -12.67
CA ARG A 177 11.50 -20.01 -12.43
C ARG A 177 10.76 -20.60 -13.63
N ASN A 178 10.19 -19.75 -14.49
CA ASN A 178 9.47 -20.17 -15.69
C ASN A 178 9.79 -19.26 -16.88
N GLU A 179 10.74 -19.70 -17.71
CA GLU A 179 11.17 -18.97 -18.91
C GLU A 179 10.12 -18.98 -20.03
N GLU A 180 9.37 -20.08 -20.17
CA GLU A 180 8.32 -20.20 -21.18
C GLU A 180 7.22 -19.15 -20.95
N MET A 181 6.77 -19.01 -19.70
CA MET A 181 5.75 -18.04 -19.32
C MET A 181 6.23 -16.61 -19.51
N LEU A 182 7.50 -16.32 -19.18
CA LEU A 182 8.10 -15.02 -19.42
C LEU A 182 8.10 -14.67 -20.91
N ASN A 183 8.46 -15.63 -21.77
CA ASN A 183 8.47 -15.44 -23.21
C ASN A 183 7.06 -15.24 -23.77
N ASN A 184 6.08 -15.98 -23.27
CA ASN A 184 4.68 -15.81 -23.64
C ASN A 184 4.15 -14.41 -23.26
N ILE A 185 4.41 -13.95 -22.03
CA ILE A 185 4.03 -12.61 -21.57
C ILE A 185 4.69 -11.52 -22.45
N LYS A 186 5.98 -11.66 -22.76
CA LYS A 186 6.67 -10.72 -23.66
C LYS A 186 6.08 -10.72 -25.07
N LEU A 187 5.78 -11.90 -25.63
CA LEU A 187 5.17 -12.02 -26.95
C LEU A 187 3.77 -11.37 -26.98
N GLN A 188 2.94 -11.62 -25.97
CA GLN A 188 1.63 -10.98 -25.84
C GLN A 188 1.74 -9.45 -25.75
N TYR A 189 2.75 -8.94 -25.04
CA TYR A 189 3.02 -7.51 -24.97
C TYR A 189 3.41 -6.92 -26.34
N GLU A 190 4.33 -7.55 -27.07
CA GLU A 190 4.71 -7.10 -28.42
C GLU A 190 3.54 -7.14 -29.39
N ASN A 191 2.75 -8.23 -29.39
CA ASN A 191 1.55 -8.35 -30.22
C ASN A 191 0.52 -7.26 -29.91
N ARG A 192 0.31 -6.91 -28.63
CA ARG A 192 -0.57 -5.79 -28.24
C ARG A 192 -0.04 -4.47 -28.77
N LYS A 193 1.26 -4.22 -28.68
CA LYS A 193 1.89 -3.00 -29.21
C LYS A 193 1.81 -2.91 -30.73
N GLU A 194 2.01 -4.01 -31.43
CA GLU A 194 1.89 -4.07 -32.89
C GLU A 194 0.43 -3.87 -33.34
N TYR A 195 -0.52 -4.48 -32.63
CA TYR A 195 -1.95 -4.23 -32.86
C TYR A 195 -2.32 -2.76 -32.63
N GLU A 196 -1.84 -2.15 -31.54
CA GLU A 196 -2.06 -0.72 -31.29
C GLU A 196 -1.44 0.14 -32.40
N ARG A 197 -0.19 -0.12 -32.79
CA ARG A 197 0.49 0.60 -33.89
C ARG A 197 -0.26 0.47 -35.20
N SER A 198 -0.59 -0.75 -35.62
CA SER A 198 -1.33 -1.00 -36.85
C SER A 198 -2.73 -0.40 -36.82
N TYR A 199 -3.41 -0.40 -35.66
CA TYR A 199 -4.68 0.30 -35.48
C TYR A 199 -4.53 1.82 -35.66
N TYR A 200 -3.51 2.43 -35.06
CA TYR A 200 -3.24 3.87 -35.23
C TYR A 200 -2.80 4.22 -36.66
N GLU A 201 -1.96 3.41 -37.29
CA GLU A 201 -1.53 3.59 -38.69
C GLU A 201 -2.71 3.40 -39.66
N ASN A 202 -3.56 2.40 -39.43
CA ASN A 202 -4.76 2.18 -40.24
C ASN A 202 -5.77 3.32 -40.05
N TYR A 203 -5.93 3.83 -38.82
CA TYR A 203 -6.75 5.00 -38.54
C TYR A 203 -6.21 6.27 -39.20
N GLU A 204 -4.90 6.56 -39.12
CA GLU A 204 -4.29 7.68 -39.84
C GLU A 204 -4.43 7.54 -41.36
N SER A 205 -4.24 6.33 -41.90
CA SER A 205 -4.38 6.08 -43.34
C SER A 205 -5.83 6.19 -43.84
N ASN A 206 -6.82 5.75 -43.06
CA ASN A 206 -8.25 5.96 -43.38
C ASN A 206 -8.66 7.44 -43.30
N TYR A 207 -8.04 8.22 -42.41
CA TYR A 207 -8.25 9.68 -42.38
C TYR A 207 -7.48 10.44 -43.45
N ASN A 208 -6.48 9.83 -44.09
CA ASN A 208 -5.76 10.41 -45.23
C ASN A 208 -6.36 10.02 -46.59
N TYR A 209 -7.33 9.10 -46.61
CA TYR A 209 -7.97 8.67 -47.85
C TYR A 209 -9.22 9.50 -48.24
N ASP A 210 -9.75 10.33 -47.35
CA ASP A 210 -10.86 11.25 -47.64
C ASP A 210 -10.40 12.68 -48.00
N SER A 211 -9.23 12.82 -48.62
CA SER A 211 -8.83 14.06 -49.29
C SER A 211 -9.28 14.13 -50.75
N PHE A 212 -10.49 13.66 -51.09
CA PHE A 212 -11.16 14.03 -52.36
C PHE A 212 -12.67 13.82 -52.26
N SER A 213 -13.37 14.69 -51.52
CA SER A 213 -14.76 14.96 -51.84
C SER A 213 -15.13 16.39 -51.46
N SER A 214 -15.29 17.20 -52.49
CA SER A 214 -15.82 18.55 -52.46
C SER A 214 -17.19 18.59 -51.80
N TYR A 215 -17.34 19.25 -50.65
CA TYR A 215 -18.46 20.18 -50.42
C TYR A 215 -18.15 21.11 -49.25
N GLN A 216 -18.19 22.41 -49.55
CA GLN A 216 -17.97 23.52 -48.63
C GLN A 216 -18.99 23.51 -47.49
N GLY A 217 -18.50 23.68 -46.27
CA GLY A 217 -19.28 24.05 -45.09
C GLY A 217 -18.36 24.61 -44.02
N ILE A 218 -17.91 25.86 -44.18
CA ILE A 218 -17.08 26.54 -43.19
C ILE A 218 -17.94 26.80 -41.95
N LYS A 219 -17.88 25.91 -40.97
CA LYS A 219 -18.18 26.26 -39.58
C LYS A 219 -16.89 26.78 -38.96
N GLN A 220 -16.84 28.07 -38.66
CA GLN A 220 -15.75 28.66 -37.89
C GLN A 220 -15.77 28.05 -36.49
N SER A 221 -14.73 27.27 -36.19
CA SER A 221 -14.41 26.85 -34.82
C SER A 221 -13.78 28.04 -34.08
N ASN A 222 -14.21 28.27 -32.84
CA ASN A 222 -13.70 29.34 -31.98
C ASN A 222 -12.41 28.95 -31.24
N TYR A 223 -11.84 27.77 -31.52
CA TYR A 223 -10.65 27.27 -30.84
C TYR A 223 -9.39 27.62 -31.63
N THR A 224 -8.36 28.05 -30.89
CA THR A 224 -7.01 28.25 -31.43
C THR A 224 -6.36 26.92 -31.83
N ASP A 225 -5.33 26.96 -32.67
CA ASP A 225 -4.64 25.73 -33.13
C ASP A 225 -4.02 24.93 -31.99
N ASP A 226 -3.53 25.61 -30.95
CA ASP A 226 -3.02 24.99 -29.73
C ASP A 226 -4.15 24.32 -28.91
N GLU A 227 -5.31 24.97 -28.79
CA GLU A 227 -6.49 24.37 -28.14
C GLU A 227 -7.01 23.16 -28.92
N LYS A 228 -6.95 23.18 -30.25
CA LYS A 228 -7.29 22.04 -31.10
C LYS A 228 -6.36 20.84 -30.86
N ALA A 229 -5.09 21.06 -30.52
CA ALA A 229 -4.19 19.97 -30.13
C ALA A 229 -4.68 19.27 -28.85
N TYR A 230 -5.12 20.02 -27.84
CA TYR A 230 -5.72 19.44 -26.63
C TYR A 230 -7.05 18.76 -26.92
N LEU A 231 -7.93 19.36 -27.73
CA LEU A 231 -9.21 18.75 -28.10
C LEU A 231 -9.02 17.44 -28.89
N LYS A 232 -7.98 17.31 -29.71
CA LYS A 232 -7.61 16.04 -30.36
C LYS A 232 -7.22 14.97 -29.34
N ILE A 233 -6.50 15.32 -28.29
CA ILE A 233 -6.15 14.37 -27.20
C ILE A 233 -7.42 13.95 -26.45
N ILE A 234 -8.30 14.90 -26.13
CA ILE A 234 -9.59 14.64 -25.45
C ILE A 234 -10.47 13.73 -26.32
N TYR A 235 -10.56 14.00 -27.62
CA TYR A 235 -11.29 13.18 -28.56
C TYR A 235 -10.75 11.74 -28.59
N LYS A 236 -9.42 11.56 -28.67
CA LYS A 236 -8.77 10.24 -28.65
C LYS A 236 -9.10 9.47 -27.36
N ALA A 237 -8.96 10.11 -26.20
CA ALA A 237 -9.26 9.48 -24.91
C ALA A 237 -10.74 9.11 -24.76
N ALA A 238 -11.65 9.98 -25.20
CA ALA A 238 -13.09 9.74 -25.16
C ALA A 238 -13.51 8.62 -26.14
N ALA A 239 -12.93 8.58 -27.35
CA ALA A 239 -13.22 7.56 -28.36
C ALA A 239 -12.86 6.16 -27.86
N MET A 240 -11.73 6.02 -27.15
CA MET A 240 -11.35 4.75 -26.51
C MET A 240 -12.35 4.26 -25.47
N LYS A 241 -13.11 5.15 -24.81
CA LYS A 241 -14.09 4.76 -23.78
C LYS A 241 -15.51 4.61 -24.34
N LEU A 242 -15.82 5.34 -25.41
CA LEU A 242 -17.14 5.37 -26.05
C LEU A 242 -17.25 4.44 -27.26
N HIS A 243 -16.19 3.68 -27.58
CA HIS A 243 -16.20 2.70 -28.65
C HIS A 243 -17.30 1.64 -28.41
N PRO A 244 -18.10 1.29 -29.44
CA PRO A 244 -19.19 0.32 -29.30
C PRO A 244 -18.72 -1.03 -28.77
N ASP A 245 -17.49 -1.48 -29.06
CA ASP A 245 -16.97 -2.75 -28.53
C ASP A 245 -16.73 -2.72 -27.00
N ILE A 246 -16.46 -1.53 -26.45
CA ILE A 246 -16.17 -1.34 -25.02
C ILE A 246 -17.45 -1.02 -24.26
N LYS A 247 -18.29 -0.13 -24.81
CA LYS A 247 -19.56 0.28 -24.20
C LYS A 247 -20.70 -0.71 -24.48
N LYS A 248 -20.53 -1.59 -25.46
CA LYS A 248 -21.54 -2.53 -25.98
C LYS A 248 -22.84 -1.84 -26.38
N ASP A 249 -22.73 -0.63 -26.91
CA ASP A 249 -23.85 0.14 -27.45
C ASP A 249 -23.88 0.08 -28.98
N ASN A 250 -24.94 0.60 -29.59
CA ASN A 250 -25.13 0.69 -31.05
C ASN A 250 -24.26 1.79 -31.71
N GLY A 251 -23.18 2.23 -31.05
CA GLY A 251 -22.30 3.31 -31.49
C GLY A 251 -22.84 4.71 -31.20
N GLU A 252 -23.89 4.86 -30.40
CA GLU A 252 -24.44 6.16 -30.01
C GLU A 252 -23.41 7.07 -29.33
N GLY A 253 -22.54 6.51 -28.47
CA GLY A 253 -21.43 7.25 -27.86
C GLY A 253 -20.49 7.87 -28.89
N MET A 254 -20.12 7.10 -29.93
CA MET A 254 -19.28 7.57 -31.02
C MET A 254 -19.99 8.58 -31.93
N LYS A 255 -21.29 8.39 -32.21
CA LYS A 255 -22.10 9.36 -32.97
C LYS A 255 -22.17 10.72 -32.28
N PHE A 256 -22.30 10.73 -30.95
CA PHE A 256 -22.24 11.96 -30.16
C PHE A 256 -20.85 12.61 -30.22
N LEU A 257 -19.79 11.82 -30.02
CA LEU A 257 -18.42 12.33 -30.03
C LEU A 257 -18.02 12.90 -31.41
N ASN A 258 -18.49 12.32 -32.50
CA ASN A 258 -18.26 12.83 -33.85
C ASN A 258 -18.93 14.18 -34.11
N ARG A 259 -20.14 14.41 -33.58
CA ARG A 259 -20.77 15.74 -33.65
C ARG A 259 -19.96 16.80 -32.92
N LEU A 260 -19.40 16.46 -31.76
CA LEU A 260 -18.52 17.39 -31.02
C LEU A 260 -17.24 17.69 -31.79
N LYS A 261 -16.66 16.69 -32.46
CA LYS A 261 -15.48 16.88 -33.33
C LYS A 261 -15.77 17.91 -34.44
N ASP A 262 -16.93 17.79 -35.09
CA ASP A 262 -17.35 18.72 -36.14
C ASP A 262 -17.60 20.13 -35.58
N GLU A 263 -18.17 20.25 -34.38
CA GLU A 263 -18.34 21.53 -33.68
C GLU A 263 -17.01 22.16 -33.25
N TRP A 264 -16.04 21.34 -32.89
CA TRP A 264 -14.68 21.77 -32.54
C TRP A 264 -13.84 22.14 -33.77
N GLY A 265 -14.29 21.80 -34.98
CA GLY A 265 -13.58 22.04 -36.23
C GLY A 265 -12.24 21.30 -36.29
N LEU A 266 -12.26 20.02 -35.86
CA LEU A 266 -11.12 19.10 -35.82
C LEU A 266 -11.08 18.10 -36.98
#